data_AF-A0A3B9Z900-F1
#
_entry.id   AF-A0A3B9Z900-F1
#
_cell.length_a   1.000
_cell.length_b   1.000
_cell.length_c   1.000
_cell.angle_alpha   90.00
_cell.angle_beta   90.00
_cell.angle_gamma   90.00
#
_symmetry.space_group_name_H-M   'P 1'
#
loop_
_entity.id
_entity.type
_entity.pdbx_description
1 polymer ?
#
loop_
_entity_poly.entity_id
_entity_poly.type
_entity_poly.pdbx_seq_one_letter_code
_entity_poly.pdbx_strand_id
1 'polypeptide(L)' 'MGLKVYSTAVGGARFLVLVYRASTGELRGIVEADWLGRFRTGAATGFATSLLARPVSATVAIIGAGGQAVTQLLAL' A
#
# COMPACT_ATOMS: atom_id res chain seq x y z
N MET A 1 11.49 4.46 -12.60
CA MET A 1 10.79 5.61 -11.96
C MET A 1 9.30 5.35 -12.05
N GLY A 2 8.47 6.05 -11.28
CA GLY A 2 7.02 5.88 -11.40
C GLY A 2 6.25 7.00 -10.71
N LEU A 3 4.97 7.07 -11.03
CA LEU A 3 4.03 8.01 -10.43
C LEU A 3 2.70 7.32 -10.18
N LYS A 4 2.05 7.69 -9.07
CA LYS A 4 0.68 7.26 -8.78
C LYS A 4 -0.26 8.42 -9.06
N VAL A 5 -1.24 8.19 -9.91
CA VAL A 5 -2.35 9.12 -10.17
C VAL A 5 -3.65 8.48 -9.72
N TYR A 6 -4.58 9.33 -9.31
CA TYR A 6 -5.91 8.87 -8.93
C TYR A 6 -6.95 9.92 -9.27
N SER A 7 -8.14 9.41 -9.61
CA SER A 7 -9.35 10.21 -9.71
C SER A 7 -10.29 9.84 -8.57
N THR A 8 -11.15 10.80 -8.21
CA THR A 8 -12.23 10.59 -7.26
C THR A 8 -13.52 11.02 -7.93
N ALA A 9 -14.56 10.19 -7.81
CA ALA A 9 -15.87 10.46 -8.37
C ALA A 9 -16.94 9.78 -7.51
N VAL A 10 -18.21 10.00 -7.86
CA VAL A 10 -19.33 9.23 -7.30
C VAL A 10 -19.06 7.74 -7.58
N GLY A 11 -18.97 6.93 -6.53
CA GLY A 11 -18.60 5.51 -6.62
C GLY A 11 -17.16 5.18 -6.18
N GLY A 12 -16.35 6.18 -5.83
CA GLY A 12 -15.07 5.99 -5.13
C GLY A 12 -13.83 6.50 -5.87
N ALA A 13 -12.67 6.07 -5.40
CA ALA A 13 -11.37 6.41 -5.98
C ALA A 13 -10.86 5.29 -6.90
N ARG A 14 -10.15 5.67 -7.97
CA ARG A 14 -9.45 4.74 -8.87
C ARG A 14 -7.97 5.11 -8.89
N PHE A 15 -7.10 4.12 -8.73
CA PHE A 15 -5.66 4.34 -8.62
C PHE A 15 -4.93 3.66 -9.77
N LEU A 16 -4.02 4.40 -10.40
CA LEU A 16 -3.10 3.85 -11.39
C LEU A 16 -1.67 4.21 -11.00
N VAL A 17 -0.77 3.25 -11.11
CA VAL A 17 0.68 3.47 -11.07
C VAL A 17 1.22 3.34 -12.47
N LEU A 18 1.82 4.41 -12.97
CA LEU A 18 2.54 4.41 -14.24
C LEU A 18 4.01 4.11 -13.94
N VAL A 19 4.53 3.08 -14.61
CA VAL A 19 5.89 2.59 -14.42
C VAL A 19 6.71 2.96 -15.63
N TYR A 20 7.84 3.62 -15.42
CA TYR A 20 8.74 4.03 -16.50
C TYR A 20 10.13 3.44 -16.31
N ARG A 21 10.79 3.17 -17.43
CA ARG A 21 12.21 2.81 -17.47
C ARG A 21 13.01 3.99 -16.95
N ALA A 22 13.75 3.76 -15.86
CA ALA A 22 14.47 4.82 -15.17
C ALA A 22 15.55 5.50 -16.03
N SER A 23 16.20 4.72 -16.90
CA SER A 23 17.30 5.20 -17.74
C SER A 23 16.86 6.04 -18.95
N THR A 24 15.64 5.86 -19.45
CA THR A 24 15.18 6.50 -20.71
C THR A 24 13.93 7.35 -20.56
N GLY A 25 13.18 7.22 -19.46
CA GLY A 25 11.87 7.88 -19.31
C GLY A 25 10.73 7.24 -20.11
N GLU A 26 10.97 6.11 -20.78
CA GLU A 26 9.94 5.39 -21.55
C GLU A 26 8.90 4.76 -20.62
N LEU A 27 7.61 4.95 -20.90
CA LEU A 27 6.52 4.29 -20.19
C LEU A 27 6.55 2.78 -20.48
N ARG A 28 6.62 1.97 -19.43
CA ARG A 28 6.72 0.51 -19.51
C ARG A 28 5.41 -0.19 -19.21
N GLY A 29 4.51 0.46 -18.49
CA GLY A 29 3.21 -0.10 -18.17
C GLY A 29 2.42 0.72 -17.19
N ILE A 30 1.18 0.28 -16.99
CA ILE A 30 0.20 0.86 -16.08
C ILE A 30 -0.31 -0.27 -15.20
N VAL A 31 -0.37 -0.03 -13.89
CA VAL A 31 -0.81 -1.01 -12.89
C VAL A 31 -2.01 -0.44 -12.13
N GLU A 32 -3.12 -1.18 -12.07
CA GLU A 32 -4.22 -0.88 -11.14
C GLU A 32 -3.70 -0.99 -9.70
N ALA A 33 -3.95 0.03 -8.89
CA ALA A 33 -3.17 0.25 -7.69
C ALA A 33 -3.98 0.36 -6.39
N ASP A 34 -5.27 -0.02 -6.36
CA ASP A 34 -6.03 -0.09 -5.11
C ASP A 34 -5.43 -1.16 -4.18
N TRP A 35 -5.32 -2.39 -4.67
CA TRP A 35 -4.72 -3.49 -3.90
C TRP A 35 -3.23 -3.27 -3.62
N LEU A 36 -2.46 -2.83 -4.61
CA LEU A 36 -1.05 -2.50 -4.43
C LEU A 36 -0.86 -1.42 -3.35
N GLY A 37 -1.74 -0.42 -3.33
CA GLY A 37 -1.75 0.66 -2.34
C GLY A 37 -2.00 0.16 -0.92
N ARG A 38 -2.87 -0.84 -0.75
CA ARG A 38 -3.14 -1.48 0.55
C ARG A 38 -1.96 -2.31 1.03
N PHE A 39 -1.43 -3.20 0.17
CA PHE A 39 -0.27 -4.04 0.49
C PHE A 39 0.96 -3.23 0.89
N ARG A 40 1.32 -2.20 0.13
CA ARG A 40 2.50 -1.38 0.47
C ARG A 40 2.31 -0.61 1.78
N THR A 41 1.08 -0.25 2.14
CA THR A 41 0.79 0.43 3.40
C THR A 41 0.95 -0.55 4.57
N GLY A 42 0.37 -1.75 4.45
CA GLY A 42 0.57 -2.83 5.43
C GLY A 42 2.04 -3.20 5.60
N ALA A 43 2.77 -3.42 4.51
CA ALA A 43 4.19 -3.76 4.55
C ALA A 43 5.04 -2.68 5.24
N ALA A 44 4.77 -1.40 4.97
CA ALA A 44 5.45 -0.30 5.65
C ALA A 44 5.17 -0.30 7.17
N THR A 45 3.92 -0.55 7.57
CA THR A 45 3.55 -0.70 8.98
C THR A 45 4.22 -1.92 9.61
N GLY A 46 4.19 -3.09 8.97
CA GLY A 46 4.86 -4.30 9.45
C GLY A 46 6.37 -4.13 9.64
N PHE A 47 7.03 -3.47 8.69
CA PHE A 47 8.45 -3.15 8.80
C PHE A 47 8.72 -2.22 9.99
N ALA A 48 7.94 -1.15 10.15
CA ALA A 48 8.08 -0.27 11.30
C ALA A 48 7.85 -1.01 12.64
N THR A 49 6.84 -1.87 12.70
CA THR A 49 6.56 -2.70 13.88
C THR A 49 7.73 -3.63 14.20
N SER A 50 8.34 -4.28 13.21
CA SER A 50 9.50 -5.16 13.44
C SER A 50 10.71 -4.47 14.06
N LEU A 51 10.82 -3.16 13.87
CA LEU A 51 11.93 -2.35 14.39
C LEU A 51 11.60 -1.68 15.72
N LEU A 52 10.34 -1.30 15.94
CA LEU A 52 9.95 -0.38 17.01
C LEU A 52 9.08 -1.03 18.09
N ALA A 53 8.37 -2.12 17.76
CA ALA A 53 7.55 -2.82 18.74
C ALA A 53 8.39 -3.67 19.68
N ARG A 54 7.85 -3.96 20.87
CA ARG A 54 8.50 -4.89 21.79
C ARG A 54 8.52 -6.29 21.17
N PRO A 55 9.66 -7.01 21.15
CA PRO A 55 9.79 -8.30 20.45
C PRO A 55 8.81 -9.41 20.90
N VAL A 56 8.29 -9.32 22.13
CA VAL A 56 7.36 -10.30 22.71
C VAL A 56 5.89 -9.87 22.62
N SER A 57 5.57 -8.86 21.80
CA SER A 57 4.18 -8.43 21.62
C SER A 57 3.42 -9.52 20.85
N ALA A 58 2.32 -10.01 21.42
CA ALA A 58 1.50 -11.08 20.83
C ALA A 58 0.04 -10.67 20.59
N THR A 59 -0.32 -9.44 20.96
CA THR A 59 -1.69 -8.92 20.83
C THR A 59 -1.67 -7.64 20.03
N VAL A 60 -2.54 -7.57 19.02
CA VAL A 60 -2.77 -6.38 18.19
C VAL A 60 -4.22 -5.94 18.30
N ALA A 61 -4.44 -4.63 18.40
CA ALA A 61 -5.77 -4.04 18.26
C ALA A 61 -5.88 -3.38 16.88
N ILE A 62 -6.91 -3.76 16.11
CA ILE A 62 -7.23 -3.13 14.83
C ILE A 62 -8.44 -2.22 15.05
N ILE A 63 -8.22 -0.91 14.97
CA ILE A 63 -9.29 0.08 15.07
C ILE A 63 -9.68 0.51 13.65
N GLY A 64 -10.82 -0.01 13.20
CA GLY A 64 -11.35 0.18 11.84
C GLY A 64 -11.21 -1.07 10.96
N ALA A 65 -12.34 -1.60 10.49
CA ALA A 65 -12.41 -2.83 9.69
C ALA A 65 -12.61 -2.57 8.18
N GLY A 66 -12.11 -1.43 7.69
CA GLY A 66 -12.21 -1.05 6.28
C GLY A 66 -11.20 -1.77 5.39
N GLY A 67 -11.13 -1.38 4.11
CA GLY A 67 -10.33 -2.07 3.09
C GLY A 67 -8.82 -2.21 3.33
N GLN A 68 -8.25 -1.51 4.32
CA GLN A 68 -6.84 -1.60 4.72
C GLN A 68 -6.58 -2.66 5.81
N ALA A 69 -7.61 -3.05 6.58
CA ALA A 69 -7.46 -3.83 7.80
C ALA A 69 -6.78 -5.20 7.55
N VAL A 70 -7.16 -5.88 6.47
CA VAL A 70 -6.61 -7.19 6.10
C VAL A 70 -5.11 -7.11 5.84
N THR A 71 -4.66 -6.15 5.03
CA THR A 71 -3.23 -6.01 4.69
C THR A 71 -2.40 -5.49 5.85
N GLN A 72 -3.01 -4.74 6.78
CA GLN A 72 -2.35 -4.33 8.02
C GLN A 72 -2.10 -5.53 8.93
N LEU A 73 -3.14 -6.32 9.19
CA LEU A 73 -3.03 -7.50 10.04
C LEU A 73 -2.11 -8.58 9.43
N LEU A 74 -2.11 -8.73 8.11
CA LEU A 74 -1.22 -9.68 7.42
C LEU A 74 0.28 -9.34 7.61
N ALA A 75 0.60 -8.06 7.84
CA ALA A 75 1.98 -7.59 7.93
C ALA A 75 2.52 -7.49 9.37
N LEU A 76 1.66 -7.65 10.38
CA LEU A 76 1.99 -7.59 11.81
C LEU A 76 2.15 -9.00 12.37
#